data_AF-A0AAD5HVL8-F1
#
_entry.id   AF-A0AAD5HVL8-F1
#
_cell.length_a   1.000
_cell.length_b   1.000
_cell.length_c   1.000
_cell.angle_alpha   90.00
_cell.angle_beta   90.00
_cell.angle_gamma   90.00
#
_symmetry.space_group_name_H-M   'P 1'
#
loop_
_entity.id
_entity.type
_entity.pdbx_description
1 polymer ?
#
loop_
_entity_poly.entity_id
_entity_poly.type
_entity_poly.pdbx_seq_one_letter_code
_entity_poly.pdbx_strand_id
1 'polypeptide(L)'
;MVFCLRQELATPQLTSHTHKIILPLARAFTPSTRAGQKFLDVSTPRKSIHHPTTDSIINAVKMPSHKSFRTKQKLAKAQKQNRPVPQWIRLRTGNTIRYNAKRRHWRKTRIGI
;
A
#
# COMPACT_ATOMS: atom_id res chain seq x y z
N MET A 1 -51.98 34.42 -3.55
CA MET A 1 -50.98 34.97 -4.48
C MET A 1 -49.66 34.26 -4.21
N VAL A 2 -49.34 33.30 -5.07
CA VAL A 2 -48.13 32.47 -5.00
C VAL A 2 -46.99 33.25 -5.62
N PHE A 3 -45.98 33.64 -4.83
CA PHE A 3 -44.73 34.16 -5.39
C PHE A 3 -43.66 33.09 -5.32
N CYS A 4 -43.40 32.56 -6.51
CA CYS A 4 -42.33 31.65 -6.86
C CYS A 4 -41.00 32.44 -6.86
N LEU A 5 -40.03 32.04 -6.04
CA LEU A 5 -38.63 32.43 -6.22
C LEU A 5 -37.77 31.18 -6.35
N ARG A 6 -37.47 30.91 -7.62
CA ARG A 6 -36.65 29.84 -8.18
C ARG A 6 -35.19 30.23 -7.96
N GLN A 7 -34.49 29.53 -7.07
CA GLN A 7 -33.04 29.67 -6.94
C GLN A 7 -32.37 28.71 -7.93
N GLU A 8 -31.82 29.29 -8.99
CA GLU A 8 -31.00 28.65 -10.01
C GLU A 8 -29.56 28.57 -9.46
N LEU A 9 -29.05 27.36 -9.19
CA LEU A 9 -27.63 27.16 -8.96
C LEU A 9 -27.09 26.19 -10.02
N ALA A 10 -26.19 26.76 -10.83
CA ALA A 10 -25.59 26.18 -12.02
C ALA A 10 -24.75 24.92 -11.72
N THR A 11 -24.86 23.94 -12.60
CA THR A 11 -23.96 22.78 -12.70
C THR A 11 -22.67 23.17 -13.43
N PRO A 12 -21.47 22.93 -12.88
CA PRO A 12 -20.26 22.90 -13.70
C PRO A 12 -20.04 21.50 -14.28
N GLN A 13 -19.93 21.49 -15.61
CA GLN A 13 -19.74 20.35 -16.50
C GLN A 13 -18.39 19.64 -16.27
N LEU A 14 -18.38 18.35 -16.56
CA LEU A 14 -17.23 17.45 -16.62
C LEU A 14 -16.38 17.77 -17.87
N THR A 15 -15.07 18.02 -17.73
CA THR A 15 -14.14 17.95 -18.87
C THR A 15 -12.89 17.19 -18.51
N SER A 16 -12.74 16.02 -19.14
CA SER A 16 -11.53 15.23 -19.21
C SER A 16 -10.48 15.91 -20.08
N HIS A 17 -9.23 16.01 -19.61
CA HIS A 17 -8.11 15.95 -20.55
C HIS A 17 -6.84 15.44 -19.86
N THR A 18 -6.46 14.23 -20.25
CA THR A 18 -5.17 13.62 -19.99
C THR A 18 -4.26 13.98 -21.17
N HIS A 19 -3.12 14.63 -20.92
CA HIS A 19 -1.98 14.52 -21.82
C HIS A 19 -0.71 14.29 -21.00
N LYS A 20 -0.18 13.07 -21.11
CA LYS A 20 1.18 12.72 -20.73
C LYS A 20 2.10 13.27 -21.83
N ILE A 21 3.11 14.05 -21.47
CA ILE A 21 4.26 14.32 -22.35
C ILE A 21 5.54 13.90 -21.63
N ILE A 22 6.16 12.90 -22.26
CA ILE A 22 7.44 12.26 -21.98
C ILE A 22 8.53 13.18 -22.53
N LEU A 23 9.55 13.51 -21.73
CA LEU A 23 10.81 14.05 -22.23
C LEU A 23 11.86 12.91 -22.24
N PRO A 24 12.38 12.50 -23.40
CA PRO A 24 13.49 11.56 -23.49
C PRO A 24 14.81 12.35 -23.40
N LEU A 25 15.58 12.14 -22.32
CA LEU A 25 16.96 12.63 -22.28
C LEU A 25 17.84 11.71 -23.11
N ALA A 26 18.40 12.27 -24.19
CA ALA A 26 19.19 11.57 -25.18
C ALA A 26 20.55 11.09 -24.64
N ARG A 27 20.99 9.96 -25.21
CA ARG A 27 22.29 9.30 -25.04
C ARG A 27 23.42 10.17 -25.58
N ALA A 28 24.53 10.25 -24.85
CA ALA A 28 25.85 10.54 -25.42
C ALA A 28 26.68 9.25 -25.41
N PHE A 29 27.06 8.81 -26.60
CA PHE A 29 28.04 7.75 -26.88
C PHE A 29 29.44 8.37 -26.77
N THR A 30 30.35 7.73 -26.03
CA THR A 30 31.80 7.95 -26.17
C THR A 30 32.46 6.60 -26.50
N PRO A 31 33.27 6.49 -27.58
CA PRO A 31 34.03 5.29 -27.87
C PRO A 31 35.49 5.41 -27.42
N SER A 32 36.11 4.23 -27.25
CA SER A 32 37.56 3.97 -27.34
C SER A 32 38.41 4.44 -26.15
N THR A 33 39.34 3.67 -25.57
CA THR A 33 40.36 2.85 -26.23
C THR A 33 41.02 1.88 -25.22
N ARG A 34 41.15 0.61 -25.64
CA ARG A 34 42.32 -0.29 -25.52
C ARG A 34 42.84 -0.80 -24.15
N ALA A 35 42.86 -2.13 -24.13
CA ALA A 35 43.83 -3.06 -23.54
C ALA A 35 43.89 -3.22 -22.02
N GLY A 36 43.46 -4.40 -21.62
CA GLY A 36 43.91 -5.07 -20.40
C GLY A 36 43.47 -6.53 -20.48
N GLN A 37 44.29 -7.36 -21.12
CA GLN A 37 44.24 -8.81 -20.92
C GLN A 37 44.38 -9.05 -19.41
N LYS A 38 43.34 -9.60 -18.78
CA LYS A 38 43.41 -10.09 -17.40
C LYS A 38 42.95 -11.53 -17.41
N PHE A 39 43.97 -12.39 -17.49
CA PHE A 39 44.14 -13.60 -16.70
C PHE A 39 42.88 -14.47 -16.48
N LEU A 40 42.90 -15.66 -17.07
CA LEU A 40 42.00 -16.74 -16.68
C LEU A 40 42.35 -17.19 -15.26
N ASP A 41 41.76 -16.58 -14.24
CA ASP A 41 41.73 -17.18 -12.90
C ASP A 41 40.54 -18.14 -12.81
N VAL A 42 40.83 -19.42 -13.04
CA VAL A 42 39.96 -20.53 -12.67
C VAL A 42 39.98 -20.65 -11.15
N SER A 43 39.07 -19.93 -10.49
CA SER A 43 38.58 -20.26 -9.15
C SER A 43 37.41 -19.34 -8.77
N THR A 44 36.37 -19.31 -9.59
CA THR A 44 35.05 -18.87 -9.09
C THR A 44 34.59 -19.86 -8.01
N PRO A 45 34.29 -19.43 -6.77
CA PRO A 45 33.62 -20.30 -5.82
C PRO A 45 32.30 -20.72 -6.46
N ARG A 46 32.10 -22.04 -6.58
CA ARG A 46 30.83 -22.62 -7.04
C ARG A 46 29.73 -21.95 -6.26
N LYS A 47 28.91 -21.14 -6.94
CA LYS A 47 27.71 -20.51 -6.36
C LYS A 47 26.97 -21.63 -5.66
N SER A 48 26.95 -21.60 -4.33
CA SER A 48 26.14 -22.50 -3.52
C SER A 48 24.73 -22.35 -4.07
N ILE A 49 24.25 -23.39 -4.76
CA ILE A 49 22.86 -23.48 -5.16
C ILE A 49 22.12 -23.71 -3.84
N HIS A 50 21.81 -22.60 -3.16
CA HIS A 50 20.82 -22.60 -2.11
C HIS A 50 19.52 -23.00 -2.81
N HIS A 51 19.17 -24.27 -2.69
CA HIS A 51 17.85 -24.75 -3.07
C HIS A 51 16.85 -23.87 -2.30
N PRO A 52 15.87 -23.25 -2.98
CA PRO A 52 14.87 -22.48 -2.26
C PRO A 52 14.22 -23.42 -1.26
N THR A 53 14.42 -23.15 0.03
CA THR A 53 13.76 -23.90 1.10
C THR A 53 12.28 -23.99 0.76
N THR A 54 11.71 -25.20 0.82
CA THR A 54 10.31 -25.50 0.47
C THR A 54 9.31 -24.53 1.10
N ASP A 55 9.64 -23.96 2.26
CA ASP A 55 8.87 -22.94 2.97
C ASP A 55 8.63 -21.66 2.15
N SER A 56 9.56 -21.28 1.27
CA SER A 56 9.42 -20.11 0.39
C SER A 56 8.40 -20.35 -0.72
N ILE A 57 8.34 -21.57 -1.26
CA ILE A 57 7.39 -21.96 -2.31
C ILE A 57 5.98 -22.14 -1.74
N ILE A 58 5.83 -22.73 -0.55
CA ILE A 58 4.52 -22.90 0.11
C ILE A 58 3.88 -21.54 0.44
N ASN A 59 4.68 -20.55 0.85
CA ASN A 59 4.18 -19.19 1.09
C ASN A 59 3.79 -18.47 -0.22
N ALA A 60 4.47 -18.76 -1.34
CA ALA A 60 4.13 -18.20 -2.65
C ALA A 60 2.84 -18.78 -3.26
N VAL A 61 2.52 -20.06 -2.98
CA VAL A 61 1.28 -20.73 -3.44
C VAL A 61 0.08 -20.44 -2.52
N LYS A 62 0.30 -19.85 -1.35
CA LYS A 62 -0.77 -19.50 -0.40
C LYS A 62 -1.62 -18.36 -0.96
N MET A 63 -2.71 -18.72 -1.66
CA MET A 63 -3.68 -17.75 -2.15
C MET A 63 -4.12 -16.82 -1.01
N PRO A 64 -4.00 -15.49 -1.16
CA PRO A 64 -4.24 -14.54 -0.06
C PRO A 64 -5.68 -14.59 0.46
N SER A 65 -6.62 -15.10 -0.36
CA SER A 65 -8.03 -15.30 -0.04
C SER A 65 -8.27 -16.47 0.93
N HIS A 66 -7.47 -17.53 0.89
CA HIS A 66 -7.71 -18.74 1.68
C HIS A 66 -7.02 -18.66 3.06
N LYS A 67 -7.77 -18.18 4.05
CA LYS A 67 -7.28 -17.97 5.43
C LYS A 67 -7.85 -19.01 6.39
N SER A 68 -7.06 -19.43 7.38
CA SER A 68 -7.52 -20.30 8.47
C SER A 68 -8.54 -19.57 9.38
N PHE A 69 -9.34 -20.34 10.11
CA PHE A 69 -10.34 -19.81 11.04
C PHE A 69 -9.73 -18.87 12.10
N ARG A 70 -8.59 -19.25 12.69
CA ARG A 70 -7.88 -18.44 13.70
C ARG A 70 -7.46 -17.08 13.14
N THR A 71 -6.95 -17.02 11.91
CA THR A 71 -6.59 -15.75 11.25
C THR A 71 -7.82 -14.92 10.94
N LYS A 72 -8.91 -15.53 10.46
CA LYS A 72 -10.19 -14.84 10.23
C LYS A 72 -10.74 -14.22 11.52
N GLN A 73 -10.70 -14.94 12.63
CA GLN A 73 -11.16 -14.45 13.93
C GLN A 73 -10.33 -13.24 14.41
N LYS A 74 -9.01 -13.30 14.29
CA LYS A 74 -8.11 -12.17 14.61
C LYS A 74 -8.44 -10.95 13.73
N LEU A 75 -8.61 -11.14 12.42
CA LEU A 75 -8.97 -10.07 11.48
C LEU A 75 -10.33 -9.44 11.82
N ALA A 76 -11.33 -10.26 12.12
CA ALA A 76 -12.66 -9.79 12.50
C ALA A 76 -12.62 -8.97 13.80
N LYS A 77 -11.88 -9.42 14.82
CA LYS A 77 -11.69 -8.67 16.07
C LYS A 77 -10.95 -7.36 15.82
N ALA A 78 -9.88 -7.39 15.02
CA ALA A 78 -9.13 -6.20 14.66
C ALA A 78 -9.97 -5.21 13.83
N GLN A 79 -10.94 -5.69 13.04
CA GLN A 79 -11.91 -4.84 12.36
C GLN A 79 -12.90 -4.25 13.37
N LYS A 80 -13.45 -5.05 14.29
CA LYS A 80 -14.41 -4.59 15.31
C LYS A 80 -13.84 -3.54 16.26
N GLN A 81 -12.56 -3.64 16.63
CA GLN A 81 -11.87 -2.67 17.48
C GLN A 81 -11.62 -1.32 16.77
N ASN A 82 -11.55 -1.31 15.43
CA ASN A 82 -11.28 -0.12 14.64
C ASN A 82 -12.57 0.70 14.43
N ARG A 83 -13.10 1.26 15.52
CA ARG A 83 -14.32 2.06 15.56
C ARG A 83 -14.07 3.39 16.28
N PRO A 84 -14.78 4.48 15.91
CA PRO A 84 -14.74 5.73 16.65
C PRO A 84 -15.35 5.58 18.05
N VAL A 85 -15.00 6.49 18.96
CA VAL A 85 -15.58 6.56 20.30
C VAL A 85 -17.05 6.99 20.19
N PRO A 86 -18.00 6.32 20.86
CA PRO A 86 -19.41 6.71 20.88
C PRO A 86 -19.63 8.11 21.45
N GLN A 87 -20.65 8.80 20.94
CA GLN A 87 -20.92 10.20 21.31
C GLN A 87 -21.30 10.36 22.79
N TRP A 88 -22.13 9.48 23.34
CA TRP A 88 -22.55 9.56 24.74
C TRP A 88 -21.36 9.45 25.71
N ILE A 89 -20.30 8.73 25.35
CA ILE A 89 -19.06 8.68 26.16
C ILE A 89 -18.36 10.04 26.19
N ARG A 90 -18.36 10.79 25.09
CA ARG A 90 -17.76 12.13 25.03
C ARG A 90 -18.51 13.13 25.92
N LEU A 91 -19.80 12.91 26.13
CA LEU A 91 -20.68 13.76 26.92
C LEU A 91 -20.67 13.42 28.44
N ARG A 92 -19.99 12.34 28.86
CA ARG A 92 -19.87 12.00 30.28
C ARG A 92 -18.96 13.01 31.01
N THR A 93 -19.42 13.53 32.14
CA THR A 93 -18.63 14.40 33.02
C THR A 93 -17.39 13.69 33.55
N GLY A 94 -16.26 14.40 33.64
CA GLY A 94 -14.99 13.85 34.15
C GLY A 94 -14.26 12.87 33.23
N ASN A 95 -14.69 12.70 31.98
CA ASN A 95 -14.03 11.81 31.02
C ASN A 95 -12.84 12.51 30.31
N THR A 96 -11.65 11.93 30.30
CA THR A 96 -10.48 12.45 29.57
C THR A 96 -10.39 11.95 28.13
N ILE A 97 -11.09 10.87 27.78
CA ILE A 97 -10.99 10.20 26.48
C ILE A 97 -11.79 10.98 25.41
N ARG A 98 -11.10 11.46 24.38
CA ARG A 98 -11.70 12.21 23.25
C ARG A 98 -11.80 11.40 21.96
N TYR A 99 -10.76 10.63 21.67
CA TYR A 99 -10.66 9.79 20.47
C TYR A 99 -10.06 8.43 20.84
N ASN A 100 -10.16 7.47 19.91
CA ASN A 100 -9.55 6.14 20.08
C ASN A 100 -8.09 6.20 19.64
N ALA A 101 -7.16 6.30 20.59
CA ALA A 101 -5.72 6.33 20.30
C ALA A 101 -5.20 5.07 19.60
N LYS A 102 -5.88 3.93 19.76
CA LYS A 102 -5.53 2.64 19.13
C LYS A 102 -6.20 2.43 17.77
N ARG A 103 -6.91 3.44 17.25
CA ARG A 103 -7.52 3.38 15.92
C ARG A 103 -6.42 3.30 14.86
N ARG A 104 -6.59 2.43 13.86
CA ARG A 104 -5.57 2.15 12.85
C ARG A 104 -6.09 2.34 11.43
N HIS A 105 -5.24 2.79 10.52
CA HIS A 105 -5.55 2.81 9.08
C HIS A 105 -4.78 1.71 8.37
N TRP A 106 -5.44 0.96 7.49
CA TRP A 106 -4.88 -0.24 6.86
C TRP A 106 -3.67 0.05 5.95
N ARG A 107 -3.58 1.25 5.36
CA ARG A 107 -2.42 1.67 4.57
C ARG A 107 -1.22 2.13 5.42
N LYS A 108 -1.46 2.58 6.66
CA LYS A 108 -0.41 3.17 7.51
C LYS A 108 0.24 2.14 8.44
N THR A 109 -0.53 1.21 9.00
CA THR A 109 -0.03 0.25 10.00
C THR A 109 -0.53 -1.16 9.70
N ARG A 110 0.39 -2.13 9.66
CA ARG A 110 0.10 -3.55 9.43
C ARG A 110 -0.35 -4.23 10.74
N ILE A 111 -1.18 -5.28 10.63
CA ILE A 111 -1.77 -5.97 11.79
C ILE A 111 -0.83 -7.03 12.39
N GLY A 112 0.23 -7.43 11.67
CA GLY A 112 1.26 -8.34 12.18
C GLY A 112 0.73 -9.70 12.65
N ILE A 113 -0.07 -10.37 11.80
CA ILE A 113 -0.79 -11.62 12.11
C ILE A 113 -0.70 -12.62 10.97
#